data_AF-A0A2S9M641-F1
#
_entry.id   AF-A0A2S9M641-F1
#
_cell.length_a   1.000
_cell.length_b   1.000
_cell.length_c   1.000
_cell.angle_alpha   90.00
_cell.angle_beta   90.00
_cell.angle_gamma   90.00
#
_symmetry.space_group_name_H-M   'P 1'
#
loop_
_entity.id
_entity.type
_entity.pdbx_description
1 polymer ?
#
loop_
_entity_poly.entity_id
_entity_poly.type
_entity_poly.pdbx_seq_one_letter_code
_entity_poly.pdbx_strand_id
1 'polypeptide(L)' 'MLQYQPVTVHEAVSFTCDRCSRRFASTDMEWHEKLSLSFTGGYTSVFGDGSQISIDLCQQCLKDVLGPWLRITHP' A
#
# COMPACT_ATOMS: atom_id res chain seq x y z
N MET A 1 -23.88 29.70 -3.15
CA MET A 1 -23.55 29.19 -1.80
C MET A 1 -23.14 27.75 -1.94
N LEU A 2 -22.01 27.35 -1.34
CA LEU A 2 -21.60 25.95 -1.30
C LEU A 2 -22.45 25.22 -0.24
N GLN A 3 -22.97 24.05 -0.60
CA GLN A 3 -23.70 23.17 0.32
C GLN A 3 -22.79 22.00 0.69
N TYR A 4 -22.78 21.63 1.98
CA TYR A 4 -21.97 20.54 2.49
C TYR A 4 -22.87 19.55 3.24
N GLN A 5 -22.51 18.26 3.16
CA GLN A 5 -23.19 17.18 3.87
C GLN A 5 -22.15 16.35 4.64
N PRO A 6 -22.45 15.88 5.86
CA PRO A 6 -21.57 14.99 6.60
C PRO A 6 -21.46 13.62 5.90
N VAL A 7 -20.22 13.13 5.78
CA VAL A 7 -19.89 11.78 5.31
C VAL A 7 -19.05 11.06 6.36
N THR A 8 -19.22 9.75 6.48
CA THR A 8 -18.36 8.91 7.32
C THR A 8 -17.16 8.46 6.49
N VAL A 9 -15.95 8.65 7.01
CA VAL A 9 -14.71 8.26 6.35
C VAL A 9 -13.97 7.27 7.25
N HIS A 10 -13.47 6.19 6.65
CA HIS A 10 -12.53 5.29 7.31
C HIS A 10 -11.11 5.68 6.90
N GLU A 11 -10.31 6.11 7.86
CA GLU A 11 -8.92 6.49 7.64
C GLU A 11 -7.99 5.41 8.19
N ALA A 12 -6.96 5.06 7.42
CA ALA A 12 -5.94 4.12 7.86
C ALA A 12 -5.02 4.80 8.89
N VAL A 13 -5.08 4.37 10.15
CA VAL A 13 -4.26 4.94 11.24
C VAL A 13 -2.95 4.20 11.46
N SER A 14 -2.76 3.05 10.81
CA SER A 14 -1.55 2.24 10.93
C SER A 14 -1.52 1.15 9.85
N PHE A 15 -0.33 0.60 9.58
CA PHE A 15 -0.18 -0.65 8.82
C PHE A 15 0.92 -1.51 9.44
N THR A 16 0.96 -2.79 9.05
CA THR A 16 2.06 -3.70 9.37
C THR A 16 2.70 -4.15 8.07
N CYS A 17 4.01 -4.02 7.95
CA CYS A 17 4.72 -4.47 6.75
C CYS A 17 4.64 -6.00 6.66
N ASP A 18 4.12 -6.54 5.56
CA ASP A 18 3.89 -7.98 5.39
C ASP A 18 5.21 -8.77 5.34
N ARG A 19 6.31 -8.14 4.91
CA ARG A 19 7.63 -8.79 4.83
C ARG A 19 8.38 -8.83 6.17
N CYS A 20 8.46 -7.70 6.89
CA CYS A 20 9.30 -7.60 8.08
C CYS A 20 8.51 -7.52 9.39
N SER A 21 7.18 -7.55 9.33
CA SER A 21 6.24 -7.51 10.46
C SER A 21 6.35 -6.28 11.36
N ARG A 22 7.12 -5.26 10.97
CA ARG A 22 7.16 -3.97 11.66
C ARG A 22 5.83 -3.23 11.47
N ARG A 23 5.29 -2.69 12.56
CA ARG A 23 4.10 -1.84 12.56
C ARG A 23 4.49 -0.37 12.51
N PHE A 24 3.72 0.42 11.76
CA PHE A 24 3.88 1.86 11.62
C PHE A 24 2.53 2.54 11.85
N ALA A 25 2.50 3.58 12.67
CA ALA A 25 1.34 4.43 12.91
C ALA A 25 1.34 5.61 11.95
N SER A 26 0.17 6.22 11.70
CA SER A 26 0.04 7.40 10.82
C SER A 26 0.79 8.64 11.34
N THR A 27 1.23 8.62 12.60
CA THR A 27 2.11 9.64 13.19
C THR A 27 3.59 9.45 12.84
N ASP A 28 3.98 8.27 12.34
CA ASP A 28 5.36 7.96 11.97
C ASP A 28 5.65 8.52 10.58
N MET A 29 6.74 9.27 10.40
CA MET A 29 7.11 9.80 9.08
C MET A 29 7.27 8.67 8.04
N GLU A 30 7.82 7.51 8.43
CA GLU A 30 7.97 6.35 7.55
C GLU A 30 6.62 5.76 7.07
N TRP A 31 5.51 6.03 7.75
CA TRP A 31 4.18 5.55 7.35
C TRP A 31 3.72 6.15 6.01
N HIS A 32 4.16 7.37 5.72
CA HIS A 32 3.83 8.07 4.48
C HIS A 32 4.57 7.51 3.27
N GLU A 33 5.66 6.76 3.49
CA GLU A 33 6.53 6.18 2.45
C GLU A 33 6.25 4.69 2.19
N LYS A 34 5.09 4.17 2.63
CA LYS A 34 4.68 2.79 2.38
C LYS A 34 4.17 2.58 0.95
N LEU A 35 4.31 1.37 0.45
CA LEU A 35 3.56 0.89 -0.72
C LEU A 35 2.42 -0.01 -0.24
N SER A 36 1.18 0.33 -0.63
CA SER A 36 0.00 -0.52 -0.47
C SER A 36 -0.57 -0.84 -1.83
N LEU A 37 -0.76 -2.12 -2.12
CA LEU A 37 -1.33 -2.60 -3.38
C LEU A 37 -2.49 -3.55 -3.06
N SER A 38 -3.61 -3.39 -3.75
CA SER A 38 -4.79 -4.24 -3.64
C SER A 38 -5.51 -4.31 -4.97
N PHE A 39 -5.70 -5.52 -5.51
CA PHE A 39 -6.41 -5.74 -6.76
C PHE A 39 -7.03 -7.15 -6.83
N THR A 40 -7.98 -7.32 -7.75
CA THR A 40 -8.58 -8.62 -8.05
C THR A 40 -8.00 -9.18 -9.34
N GLY A 41 -7.54 -10.43 -9.31
CA GLY A 41 -7.09 -11.16 -10.49
C GLY A 41 -8.23 -11.41 -11.47
N GLY A 42 -8.00 -11.09 -12.75
CA GLY A 42 -8.93 -11.42 -13.84
C GLY A 42 -8.90 -12.90 -14.23
N TYR A 43 -9.63 -13.23 -15.29
CA TYR A 43 -9.62 -14.57 -15.87
C TYR A 43 -8.22 -14.96 -16.37
N THR A 44 -7.82 -16.20 -16.15
CA THR A 44 -6.48 -16.76 -16.40
C THR A 44 -5.33 -16.07 -15.65
N SER A 45 -5.64 -15.35 -14.56
CA SER A 45 -4.60 -14.75 -13.71
C SER A 45 -3.66 -15.84 -13.18
N VAL A 46 -2.35 -15.55 -13.17
CA VAL A 46 -1.34 -16.44 -12.55
C VAL A 46 -1.57 -16.65 -11.05
N PHE A 47 -2.38 -15.80 -10.42
CA PHE A 47 -2.78 -15.89 -9.01
C PHE A 47 -4.13 -16.60 -8.81
N GLY A 48 -4.75 -17.09 -9.88
CA GLY A 48 -6.11 -17.63 -9.89
C GLY A 48 -7.19 -16.60 -10.22
N ASP A 49 -8.27 -17.08 -10.80
CA ASP A 49 -9.41 -16.28 -11.24
C ASP A 49 -10.19 -15.72 -10.05
N GLY A 50 -10.39 -14.40 -10.03
CA GLY A 50 -11.11 -13.73 -8.95
C GLY A 50 -10.37 -13.65 -7.62
N SER A 51 -9.12 -14.11 -7.56
CA SER A 51 -8.28 -13.98 -6.37
C SER A 51 -8.11 -12.52 -5.99
N GLN A 52 -8.19 -12.23 -4.69
CA GLN A 52 -7.81 -10.92 -4.14
C GLN A 52 -6.33 -10.95 -3.78
N ILE A 53 -5.55 -10.04 -4.34
CA ILE A 53 -4.12 -9.90 -4.08
C ILE A 53 -3.91 -8.56 -3.40
N SER A 54 -3.30 -8.58 -2.23
CA SER A 54 -2.90 -7.38 -1.52
C SER A 54 -1.55 -7.55 -0.84
N ILE A 55 -0.80 -6.46 -0.72
CA ILE A 55 0.44 -6.41 0.06
C ILE A 55 0.70 -4.97 0.54
N ASP A 56 1.18 -4.85 1.78
CA ASP A 56 1.70 -3.63 2.37
C ASP A 56 3.20 -3.77 2.68
N LEU A 57 4.02 -2.88 2.11
CA LEU A 57 5.47 -2.87 2.30
C LEU A 57 5.95 -1.53 2.86
N CYS A 58 6.82 -1.58 3.87
CA CYS A 58 7.58 -0.40 4.28
C CYS A 58 8.64 -0.03 3.22
N GLN A 59 9.08 1.24 3.19
CA GLN A 59 10.06 1.74 2.22
C GLN A 59 11.33 0.88 2.09
N GLN A 60 11.83 0.32 3.20
CA GLN A 60 13.01 -0.54 3.19
C GLN A 60 12.71 -1.87 2.49
N CYS A 61 11.59 -2.52 2.82
CA CYS A 61 11.19 -3.77 2.19
C CYS A 61 10.83 -3.57 0.72
N LEU A 62 10.21 -2.43 0.37
CA LEU A 62 9.98 -2.05 -1.01
C LEU A 62 11.30 -1.99 -1.80
N LYS A 63 12.29 -1.27 -1.28
CA LYS A 63 13.61 -1.16 -1.91
C LYS A 63 14.34 -2.51 -1.98
N ASP A 64 14.28 -3.31 -0.93
CA ASP A 64 14.96 -4.61 -0.89
C ASP A 64 14.35 -5.60 -1.90
N VAL A 65 13.02 -5.63 -2.01
CA VAL A 65 12.30 -6.62 -2.82
C VAL A 65 12.19 -6.17 -4.28
N LEU A 66 11.89 -4.91 -4.55
CA LEU A 66 11.65 -4.42 -5.91
C LEU A 66 12.80 -3.57 -6.46
N GLY A 67 13.81 -3.24 -5.65
CA GLY A 67 14.88 -2.28 -5.96
C GLY A 67 15.47 -2.36 -7.36
N PRO A 68 15.91 -3.54 -7.84
CA PRO A 68 16.47 -3.69 -9.19
C PRO A 68 15.50 -3.34 -10.33
N TRP A 69 14.20 -3.37 -10.07
CA TRP A 69 13.13 -3.09 -11.03
C TRP A 69 12.47 -1.72 -10.84
N LEU A 70 12.77 -1.00 -9.75
CA LEU A 70 12.26 0.35 -9.51
C LEU A 70 12.90 1.34 -10.49
N ARG A 71 12.07 2.17 -11.12
CA ARG A 71 12.51 3.29 -11.95
C ARG A 71 12.48 4.56 -11.11
N ILE A 72 13.65 5.03 -10.69
CA ILE A 72 13.79 6.22 -9.83
C ILE A 72 14.29 7.37 -10.70
N THR A 73 13.54 8.47 -10.74
CA THR A 73 13.92 9.72 -11.42
C THR A 73 14.08 10.84 -10.40
N HIS A 74 15.07 11.70 -10.60
CA HIS A 74 15.28 12.88 -9.76
C HIS A 74 14.71 14.13 -10.45
N PRO A 75 14.19 15.12 -9.70
CA PRO A 75 13.76 16.41 -10.24
C PRO A 75 14.88 17.16 -10.97
#